data_AF-A0A7Y3I1T5-F1
#
_entry.id   AF-A0A7Y3I1T5-F1
#
_cell.length_a   1.000
_cell.length_b   1.000
_cell.length_c   1.000
_cell.angle_alpha   90.00
_cell.angle_beta   90.00
_cell.angle_gamma   90.00
#
_symmetry.space_group_name_H-M   'P 1'
#
loop_
_entity.id
_entity.type
_entity.pdbx_description
1 polymer ?
#
loop_
_entity_poly.entity_id
_entity_poly.type
_entity_poly.pdbx_seq_one_letter_code
_entity_poly.pdbx_strand_id
1 'polypeptide(L)'
;MPRSHRWTMLALLALPTMMLAMTLQAQSGARGQDGADGDARTPRSSFLAEGLTTLYAHDPIARALSFSDGRYGAMIQDHEVRNRNSDIDFGGYVAGAFSVGIEGGREGAIVDLGHADTLGERYGFRETVGGGQGYASIRFVEGDLHIRSNGRATQPLKEAAGLTQCRRNASAATRMGHVYLVRLIDRHDESFELVAKFMVVEHRDGESATLRWQQLR
;
A
#
# COMPACT_ATOMS: atom_id res chain seq x y z
N MET A 1 22.42 -49.21 42.63
CA MET A 1 22.64 -48.69 43.99
C MET A 1 22.72 -47.17 43.95
N PRO A 2 21.91 -46.48 44.75
CA PRO A 2 21.78 -45.01 44.73
C PRO A 2 22.77 -44.37 45.71
N ARG A 3 23.25 -43.16 45.42
CA ARG A 3 23.74 -42.23 46.45
C ARG A 3 23.22 -40.82 46.21
N SER A 4 22.53 -40.37 47.23
CA SER A 4 21.89 -39.09 47.52
C SER A 4 22.88 -38.03 48.01
N HIS A 5 22.52 -36.75 47.82
CA HIS A 5 22.47 -35.63 48.81
C HIS A 5 22.50 -34.29 48.02
N ARG A 6 21.43 -33.47 47.99
CA ARG A 6 21.04 -32.38 48.94
C ARG A 6 22.22 -31.42 49.21
N TRP A 7 22.17 -30.08 49.07
CA TRP A 7 21.32 -29.03 49.69
C TRP A 7 21.51 -27.71 48.91
N THR A 8 20.47 -26.96 48.53
CA THR A 8 19.92 -25.75 49.19
C THR A 8 20.90 -24.59 49.44
N MET A 9 20.71 -23.44 48.78
CA MET A 9 20.69 -22.13 49.46
C MET A 9 20.06 -21.02 48.59
N LEU A 10 18.97 -20.46 49.11
CA LEU A 10 18.39 -19.17 48.76
C LEU A 10 19.39 -18.04 49.09
N ALA A 11 19.45 -17.01 48.25
CA ALA A 11 19.92 -15.69 48.66
C ALA A 11 18.93 -14.61 48.18
N LEU A 12 18.18 -14.08 49.14
CA LEU A 12 17.47 -12.80 49.11
C LEU A 12 18.50 -11.66 49.21
N LEU A 13 18.37 -10.58 48.43
CA LEU A 13 18.84 -9.22 48.74
C LEU A 13 18.12 -8.25 47.78
N ALA A 14 17.06 -7.58 48.23
CA ALA A 14 17.06 -6.26 48.87
C ALA A 14 17.09 -5.10 47.84
N LEU A 15 15.89 -4.60 47.53
CA LEU A 15 15.65 -3.32 46.85
C LEU A 15 15.83 -2.16 47.84
N PRO A 16 16.56 -1.10 47.48
CA PRO A 16 16.39 0.20 48.11
C PRO A 16 15.51 1.11 47.25
N THR A 17 14.39 1.48 47.85
CA THR A 17 13.49 2.58 47.51
C THR A 17 14.23 3.91 47.57
N MET A 18 14.31 4.64 46.46
CA MET A 18 14.64 6.08 46.45
C MET A 18 13.79 6.78 45.39
N MET A 19 12.63 7.30 45.80
CA MET A 19 11.91 8.34 45.05
C MET A 19 12.18 9.67 45.75
N LEU A 20 13.04 10.47 45.14
CA LEU A 20 13.30 11.85 45.53
C LEU A 20 12.39 12.77 44.69
N ALA A 21 11.62 13.61 45.39
CA ALA A 21 10.70 14.57 44.84
C ALA A 21 11.42 15.73 44.12
N MET A 22 10.83 16.25 43.04
CA MET A 22 10.86 17.70 42.74
C MET A 22 9.63 18.10 41.92
N THR A 23 8.77 18.86 42.58
CA THR A 23 7.77 19.76 42.02
C THR A 23 8.42 20.81 41.12
N LEU A 24 7.91 20.98 39.90
CA LEU A 24 8.04 22.23 39.16
C LEU A 24 6.64 22.65 38.67
N GLN A 25 6.03 23.57 39.42
CA GLN A 25 4.99 24.46 38.90
C GLN A 25 5.67 25.49 37.99
N ALA A 26 5.39 25.43 36.70
CA ALA A 26 5.57 26.57 35.81
C ALA A 26 4.20 27.17 35.53
N GLN A 27 3.85 28.23 36.28
CA GLN A 27 2.88 29.21 35.83
C GLN A 27 3.56 30.05 34.74
N SER A 28 3.02 29.99 33.52
CA SER A 28 3.24 31.06 32.54
C SER A 28 1.86 31.56 32.11
N GLY A 29 1.46 32.68 32.71
CA GLY A 29 0.41 33.51 32.16
C GLY A 29 0.90 34.16 30.88
N ALA A 30 0.10 34.08 29.83
CA ALA A 30 0.14 34.99 28.70
C ALA A 30 -1.30 35.30 28.28
N ARG A 31 -1.78 36.44 28.77
CA ARG A 31 -2.84 37.22 28.12
C ARG A 31 -2.21 37.81 26.85
N GLY A 32 -2.82 37.55 25.70
CA GLY A 32 -2.58 38.26 24.44
C GLY A 32 -3.51 37.65 23.39
N GLN A 33 -4.68 38.24 23.13
CA GLN A 33 -4.93 39.38 22.23
C GLN A 33 -5.53 38.85 20.93
N ASP A 34 -6.56 39.57 20.48
CA ASP A 34 -7.39 39.25 19.34
C ASP A 34 -6.58 38.97 18.07
N GLY A 35 -7.02 37.94 17.35
CA GLY A 35 -6.51 37.54 16.05
C GLY A 35 -7.56 36.72 15.34
N ALA A 36 -8.70 37.36 15.05
CA ALA A 36 -9.60 36.92 14.01
C ALA A 36 -8.88 37.05 12.66
N ASP A 37 -7.99 36.09 12.36
CA ASP A 37 -7.53 35.87 11.00
C ASP A 37 -8.06 34.51 10.57
N GLY A 38 -8.96 34.58 9.59
CA GLY A 38 -9.48 33.44 8.88
C GLY A 38 -8.34 32.76 8.16
N ASP A 39 -7.72 31.80 8.85
CA ASP A 39 -6.90 30.81 8.21
C ASP A 39 -7.86 29.91 7.43
N ALA A 40 -8.17 30.38 6.22
CA ALA A 40 -8.77 29.61 5.15
C ALA A 40 -7.80 28.45 4.90
N ARG A 41 -7.94 27.39 5.72
CA ARG A 41 -7.34 26.09 5.51
C ARG A 41 -7.68 25.74 4.08
N THR A 42 -6.70 25.91 3.20
CA THR A 42 -6.73 25.36 1.86
C THR A 42 -7.20 23.93 2.06
N PRO A 43 -8.29 23.48 1.42
CA PRO A 43 -8.71 22.09 1.56
C PRO A 43 -7.45 21.29 1.24
N ARG A 44 -6.95 20.52 2.22
CA ARG A 44 -5.97 19.49 1.92
C ARG A 44 -6.65 18.69 0.83
N SER A 45 -6.19 18.86 -0.42
CA SER A 45 -6.41 17.88 -1.47
C SER A 45 -6.22 16.56 -0.77
N SER A 46 -7.28 15.75 -0.70
CA SER A 46 -7.19 14.41 -0.11
C SER A 46 -6.17 13.68 -0.97
N PHE A 47 -4.89 13.77 -0.60
CA PHE A 47 -3.82 13.13 -1.33
C PHE A 47 -4.10 11.65 -1.17
N LEU A 48 -4.60 11.04 -2.24
CA LEU A 48 -4.76 9.60 -2.32
C LEU A 48 -3.42 8.96 -2.00
N ALA A 49 -3.44 7.83 -1.30
CA ALA A 49 -2.24 7.20 -0.82
C ALA A 49 -1.32 6.82 -2.00
N GLU A 50 -0.01 7.00 -1.82
CA GLU A 50 1.02 6.56 -2.77
C GLU A 50 2.27 6.10 -2.04
N GLY A 51 3.10 5.31 -2.71
CA GLY A 51 4.30 4.80 -2.08
C GLY A 51 5.21 4.01 -3.00
N LEU A 52 6.34 3.58 -2.43
CA LEU A 52 7.28 2.64 -2.99
C LEU A 52 7.42 1.49 -2.00
N THR A 53 7.03 0.28 -2.40
CA THR A 53 7.01 -0.89 -1.49
C THR A 53 7.61 -2.11 -2.18
N THR A 54 8.47 -2.83 -1.45
CA THR A 54 8.95 -4.15 -1.89
C THR A 54 8.14 -5.25 -1.23
N LEU A 55 7.63 -6.16 -2.06
CA LEU A 55 6.95 -7.39 -1.64
C LEU A 55 7.90 -8.58 -1.79
N TYR A 56 7.84 -9.51 -0.84
CA TYR A 56 8.70 -10.69 -0.82
C TYR A 56 7.87 -11.97 -0.83
N ALA A 57 8.03 -12.83 -1.84
CA ALA A 57 7.16 -14.00 -2.05
C ALA A 57 7.18 -15.00 -0.87
N HIS A 58 8.31 -15.08 -0.18
CA HIS A 58 8.52 -16.02 0.93
C HIS A 58 8.34 -15.40 2.32
N ASP A 59 8.04 -14.11 2.41
CA ASP A 59 7.76 -13.44 3.70
C ASP A 59 6.25 -13.41 3.96
N PRO A 60 5.71 -14.10 4.98
CA PRO A 60 4.28 -14.10 5.28
C PRO A 60 3.70 -12.74 5.67
N ILE A 61 4.53 -11.78 6.10
CA ILE A 61 4.12 -10.42 6.43
C ILE A 61 4.32 -9.51 5.23
N ALA A 62 5.50 -9.54 4.62
CA ALA A 62 5.88 -8.59 3.59
C ALA A 62 5.48 -9.02 2.15
N ARG A 63 4.76 -10.12 1.94
CA ARG A 63 4.26 -10.51 0.61
C ARG A 63 3.06 -9.72 0.11
N ALA A 64 2.32 -9.07 1.02
CA ALA A 64 1.07 -8.40 0.71
C ALA A 64 1.11 -6.91 1.07
N LEU A 65 0.33 -6.09 0.37
CA LEU A 65 0.23 -4.64 0.57
C LEU A 65 -1.22 -4.19 0.63
N SER A 66 -1.46 -3.18 1.45
CA SER A 66 -2.67 -2.37 1.52
C SER A 66 -2.44 -1.07 0.74
N PHE A 67 -3.22 -0.82 -0.30
CA PHE A 67 -3.14 0.43 -1.06
C PHE A 67 -3.76 1.61 -0.29
N SER A 68 -4.63 1.37 0.68
CA SER A 68 -5.28 2.44 1.45
C SER A 68 -4.33 3.13 2.43
N ASP A 69 -3.34 2.41 2.97
CA ASP A 69 -2.43 2.93 3.99
C ASP A 69 -0.94 2.66 3.71
N GLY A 70 -0.62 1.96 2.62
CA GLY A 70 0.74 1.67 2.20
C GLY A 70 1.50 0.67 3.06
N ARG A 71 0.85 0.09 4.07
CA ARG A 71 1.46 -0.86 4.99
C ARG A 71 1.24 -2.29 4.50
N TYR A 72 2.02 -3.23 5.03
CA TYR A 72 1.87 -4.64 4.67
C TYR A 72 0.47 -5.20 4.98
N GLY A 73 -0.04 -6.05 4.10
CA GLY A 73 -1.40 -6.58 4.12
C GLY A 73 -1.65 -7.58 5.24
N ALA A 74 -0.60 -8.14 5.84
CA ALA A 74 -0.67 -9.07 6.96
C ALA A 74 -0.09 -8.48 8.25
N MET A 75 -0.50 -9.06 9.38
CA MET A 75 0.01 -8.72 10.71
C MET A 75 0.18 -9.98 11.57
N ILE A 76 1.03 -9.87 12.60
CA ILE A 76 1.13 -10.89 13.65
C ILE A 76 0.15 -10.51 14.76
N GLN A 77 -0.80 -11.40 15.06
CA GLN A 77 -1.78 -11.23 16.14
C GLN A 77 -2.00 -12.58 16.81
N ASP A 78 -2.01 -12.61 18.14
CA ASP A 78 -2.22 -13.84 18.92
C ASP A 78 -1.26 -14.98 18.53
N HIS A 79 0.00 -14.65 18.21
CA HIS A 79 1.03 -15.57 17.71
C HIS A 79 0.74 -16.21 16.34
N GLU A 80 -0.22 -15.68 15.59
CA GLU A 80 -0.58 -16.12 14.24
C GLU A 80 -0.38 -15.01 13.21
N VAL A 81 -0.12 -15.39 11.96
CA VAL A 81 -0.18 -14.45 10.83
C VAL A 81 -1.62 -14.32 10.40
N ARG A 82 -2.15 -13.10 10.43
CA ARG A 82 -3.51 -12.77 10.03
C ARG A 82 -3.54 -11.73 8.93
N ASN A 83 -4.56 -11.83 8.08
CA ASN A 83 -4.87 -10.77 7.13
C ASN A 83 -5.31 -9.51 7.90
N ARG A 84 -4.73 -8.37 7.54
CA ARG A 84 -5.06 -7.05 8.08
C ARG A 84 -5.88 -6.25 7.09
N ASN A 85 -5.36 -6.12 5.87
CA ASN A 85 -5.98 -5.40 4.76
C ASN A 85 -5.20 -5.70 3.46
N SER A 86 -5.24 -6.93 2.95
CA SER A 86 -4.42 -7.30 1.79
C SER A 86 -5.15 -6.99 0.48
N ASP A 87 -4.72 -5.93 -0.18
CA ASP A 87 -5.25 -5.52 -1.49
C ASP A 87 -4.55 -6.26 -2.63
N ILE A 88 -3.25 -6.49 -2.48
CA ILE A 88 -2.39 -7.20 -3.44
C ILE A 88 -1.42 -8.12 -2.69
N ASP A 89 -1.15 -9.29 -3.26
CA ASP A 89 -0.14 -10.25 -2.84
C ASP A 89 0.82 -10.55 -4.00
N PHE A 90 2.09 -10.82 -3.67
CA PHE A 90 3.09 -11.29 -4.63
C PHE A 90 3.54 -12.71 -4.28
N GLY A 91 3.35 -13.65 -5.21
CA GLY A 91 3.87 -15.01 -5.10
C GLY A 91 3.15 -15.95 -4.13
N GLY A 92 2.25 -15.47 -3.28
CA GLY A 92 1.55 -16.28 -2.29
C GLY A 92 0.44 -17.16 -2.88
N TYR A 93 -0.23 -16.70 -3.94
CA TYR A 93 -1.29 -17.46 -4.64
C TYR A 93 -0.82 -18.04 -5.97
N VAL A 94 -0.05 -17.27 -6.74
CA VAL A 94 0.53 -17.67 -8.01
C VAL A 94 1.99 -17.25 -7.99
N ALA A 95 2.91 -18.21 -8.13
CA ALA A 95 4.35 -17.95 -8.11
C ALA A 95 4.74 -16.92 -9.19
N GLY A 96 5.55 -15.92 -8.81
CA GLY A 96 6.03 -14.88 -9.72
C GLY A 96 4.94 -13.95 -10.28
N ALA A 97 3.76 -13.90 -9.66
CA ALA A 97 2.64 -13.08 -10.11
C ALA A 97 2.05 -12.28 -8.95
N PHE A 98 1.37 -11.18 -9.32
CA PHE A 98 0.50 -10.45 -8.40
C PHE A 98 -0.88 -11.10 -8.36
N SER A 99 -1.49 -11.09 -7.18
CA SER A 99 -2.86 -11.55 -6.96
C SER A 99 -3.66 -10.51 -6.18
N VAL A 100 -4.90 -10.26 -6.59
CA VAL A 100 -5.83 -9.28 -5.99
C VAL A 100 -7.19 -9.93 -5.73
N GLY A 101 -8.04 -9.30 -4.89
CA GLY A 101 -9.31 -9.92 -4.47
C GLY A 101 -9.07 -11.18 -3.61
N ILE A 102 -8.07 -11.09 -2.73
CA ILE A 102 -7.56 -12.16 -1.86
C ILE A 102 -8.13 -12.08 -0.44
N GLU A 103 -8.61 -10.90 -0.04
CA GLU A 103 -9.28 -10.68 1.24
C GLU A 103 -10.70 -11.29 1.23
N GLY A 104 -11.16 -11.74 2.40
CA GLY A 104 -12.50 -12.30 2.55
C GLY A 104 -13.57 -11.29 2.15
N GLY A 105 -14.42 -11.64 1.19
CA GLY A 105 -15.46 -10.75 0.66
C GLY A 105 -15.03 -9.95 -0.57
N ARG A 106 -13.73 -9.68 -0.73
CA ARG A 106 -13.24 -8.88 -1.85
C ARG A 106 -13.14 -9.67 -3.15
N GLU A 107 -13.44 -8.99 -4.24
CA GLU A 107 -13.17 -9.40 -5.61
C GLU A 107 -12.32 -8.34 -6.28
N GLY A 108 -11.48 -8.75 -7.22
CA GLY A 108 -10.55 -7.85 -7.86
C GLY A 108 -10.38 -8.09 -9.35
N ALA A 109 -9.96 -7.04 -10.05
CA ALA A 109 -9.45 -7.10 -11.40
C ALA A 109 -8.05 -6.51 -11.42
N ILE A 110 -7.14 -7.13 -12.17
CA ILE A 110 -5.78 -6.64 -12.39
C ILE A 110 -5.48 -6.67 -13.89
N VAL A 111 -5.08 -5.52 -14.43
CA VAL A 111 -4.87 -5.31 -15.87
C VAL A 111 -3.44 -4.82 -16.09
N ASP A 112 -2.66 -5.57 -16.87
CA ASP A 112 -1.34 -5.17 -17.35
C ASP A 112 -1.51 -4.22 -18.56
N LEU A 113 -1.11 -2.96 -18.40
CA LEU A 113 -1.13 -1.95 -19.47
C LEU A 113 0.08 -2.11 -20.42
N GLY A 114 1.04 -2.95 -20.07
CA GLY A 114 2.30 -3.12 -20.76
C GLY A 114 3.42 -2.26 -20.19
N HIS A 115 4.56 -2.28 -20.87
CA HIS A 115 5.74 -1.53 -20.47
C HIS A 115 5.50 -0.01 -20.54
N ALA A 116 5.92 0.71 -19.51
CA ALA A 116 5.67 2.14 -19.34
C ALA A 116 6.14 2.98 -20.55
N ASP A 117 7.30 2.66 -21.11
CA ASP A 117 7.87 3.33 -22.29
C ASP A 117 7.01 3.20 -23.56
N THR A 118 6.19 2.15 -23.67
CA THR A 118 5.36 1.90 -24.85
C THR A 118 4.00 2.62 -24.79
N LEU A 119 3.64 3.16 -23.63
CA LEU A 119 2.37 3.86 -23.46
C LEU A 119 2.32 5.13 -24.32
N GLY A 120 3.44 5.84 -24.45
CA GLY A 120 3.54 7.05 -25.26
C GLY A 120 3.19 6.80 -26.74
N GLU A 121 3.73 5.72 -27.30
CA GLU A 121 3.46 5.31 -28.68
C GLU A 121 1.99 4.92 -28.86
N ARG A 122 1.43 4.14 -27.93
CA ARG A 122 0.04 3.65 -28.00
C ARG A 122 -1.00 4.77 -27.88
N TYR A 123 -0.67 5.81 -27.11
CA TYR A 123 -1.59 6.90 -26.77
C TYR A 123 -1.19 8.26 -27.39
N GLY A 124 -0.17 8.29 -28.24
CA GLY A 124 0.21 9.48 -29.01
C GLY A 124 0.75 10.64 -28.17
N PHE A 125 1.45 10.34 -27.07
CA PHE A 125 2.16 11.35 -26.28
C PHE A 125 3.67 11.07 -26.26
N ARG A 126 4.46 12.12 -26.07
CA ARG A 126 5.91 12.00 -25.97
C ARG A 126 6.31 11.63 -24.55
N GLU A 127 6.97 10.50 -24.37
CA GLU A 127 7.67 10.16 -23.13
C GLU A 127 8.94 11.01 -22.99
N THR A 128 9.19 11.58 -21.81
CA THR A 128 10.36 12.45 -21.56
C THR A 128 11.07 12.18 -20.24
N VAL A 129 10.57 11.26 -19.42
CA VAL A 129 11.12 10.95 -18.09
C VAL A 129 11.28 9.45 -17.86
N GLY A 130 11.60 8.68 -18.92
CA GLY A 130 11.89 7.25 -18.83
C GLY A 130 10.72 6.41 -18.32
N GLY A 131 9.60 6.45 -19.04
CA GLY A 131 8.37 5.72 -18.71
C GLY A 131 7.50 6.36 -17.63
N GLY A 132 7.98 7.41 -16.97
CA GLY A 132 7.23 8.06 -15.89
C GLY A 132 6.01 8.86 -16.36
N GLN A 133 6.00 9.42 -17.58
CA GLN A 133 4.86 10.25 -18.01
C GLN A 133 3.59 9.43 -18.19
N GLY A 134 3.71 8.25 -18.82
CA GLY A 134 2.58 7.35 -19.01
C GLY A 134 1.91 7.01 -17.68
N TYR A 135 2.70 6.50 -16.74
CA TYR A 135 2.25 6.18 -15.38
C TYR A 135 1.64 7.37 -14.66
N ALA A 136 2.34 8.51 -14.61
CA ALA A 136 1.88 9.69 -13.88
C ALA A 136 0.58 10.26 -14.45
N SER A 137 0.36 10.14 -15.76
CA SER A 137 -0.80 10.74 -16.41
C SER A 137 -2.13 10.02 -16.19
N ILE A 138 -2.10 8.74 -15.80
CA ILE A 138 -3.31 7.94 -15.55
C ILE A 138 -4.07 8.49 -14.35
N ARG A 139 -5.34 8.86 -14.55
CA ARG A 139 -6.20 9.46 -13.51
C ARG A 139 -7.67 9.34 -13.87
N PHE A 140 -8.54 9.55 -12.89
CA PHE A 140 -9.97 9.72 -13.15
C PHE A 140 -10.28 11.10 -13.71
N VAL A 141 -11.17 11.15 -14.71
CA VAL A 141 -11.83 12.35 -15.24
C VAL A 141 -13.31 12.01 -15.37
N GLU A 142 -14.17 12.73 -14.65
CA GLU A 142 -15.64 12.53 -14.70
C GLU A 142 -16.11 11.09 -14.44
N GLY A 143 -15.35 10.31 -13.67
CA GLY A 143 -15.66 8.92 -13.33
C GLY A 143 -14.97 7.87 -14.20
N ASP A 144 -14.33 8.29 -15.31
CA ASP A 144 -13.61 7.40 -16.23
C ASP A 144 -12.10 7.50 -16.07
N LEU A 145 -11.39 6.39 -16.30
CA LEU A 145 -9.93 6.38 -16.34
C LEU A 145 -9.43 6.95 -17.65
N HIS A 146 -8.60 7.98 -17.54
CA HIS A 146 -7.99 8.68 -18.64
C HIS A 146 -6.46 8.60 -18.56
N ILE A 147 -5.82 8.68 -19.72
CA ILE A 147 -4.38 8.80 -19.90
C ILE A 147 -4.08 10.04 -20.75
N ARG A 148 -2.86 10.56 -20.68
CA ARG A 148 -2.43 11.68 -21.53
C ARG A 148 -2.59 11.34 -23.02
N SER A 149 -2.94 12.35 -23.80
CA SER A 149 -2.87 12.34 -25.27
C SER A 149 -1.85 13.39 -25.75
N ASN A 150 -1.77 13.62 -27.05
CA ASN A 150 -0.84 14.62 -27.61
C ASN A 150 -1.04 16.00 -26.93
N GLY A 151 0.07 16.61 -26.49
CA GLY A 151 0.02 17.87 -25.74
C GLY A 151 -0.38 17.69 -24.27
N ARG A 152 -1.28 18.53 -23.74
CA ARG A 152 -1.74 18.50 -22.33
C ARG A 152 -3.12 17.85 -22.14
N ALA A 153 -3.77 17.45 -23.24
CA ALA A 153 -5.07 16.82 -23.20
C ALA A 153 -5.01 15.39 -22.64
N THR A 154 -6.18 14.86 -22.28
CA THR A 154 -6.35 13.46 -21.90
C THR A 154 -7.33 12.77 -22.83
N GLN A 155 -7.32 11.45 -22.80
CA GLN A 155 -8.24 10.58 -23.53
C GLN A 155 -8.56 9.35 -22.67
N PRO A 156 -9.69 8.66 -22.93
CA PRO A 156 -10.04 7.43 -22.21
C PRO A 156 -8.94 6.37 -22.35
N LEU A 157 -8.66 5.67 -21.25
CA LEU A 157 -7.74 4.54 -21.22
C LEU A 157 -8.48 3.29 -21.70
N LYS A 158 -8.07 2.74 -22.84
CA LYS A 158 -8.79 1.65 -23.53
C LYS A 158 -8.87 0.38 -22.70
N GLU A 159 -7.81 0.05 -21.96
CA GLU A 159 -7.74 -1.16 -21.16
C GLU A 159 -8.55 -1.07 -19.85
N ALA A 160 -9.09 0.11 -19.49
CA ALA A 160 -9.90 0.29 -18.29
C ALA A 160 -11.15 -0.61 -18.27
N ALA A 161 -11.68 -0.99 -19.44
CA ALA A 161 -12.80 -1.93 -19.54
C ALA A 161 -12.51 -3.28 -18.85
N GLY A 162 -11.23 -3.70 -18.78
CA GLY A 162 -10.82 -4.92 -18.09
C GLY A 162 -11.07 -4.89 -16.58
N LEU A 163 -11.18 -3.70 -15.96
CA LEU A 163 -11.45 -3.55 -14.53
C LEU A 163 -12.89 -3.94 -14.13
N THR A 164 -13.79 -4.08 -15.10
CA THR A 164 -15.17 -4.53 -14.84
C THR A 164 -15.25 -6.02 -14.50
N GLN A 165 -14.22 -6.80 -14.85
CA GLN A 165 -14.18 -8.25 -14.67
C GLN A 165 -13.60 -8.64 -13.31
N CYS A 166 -14.18 -8.12 -12.23
CA CYS A 166 -13.76 -8.45 -10.87
C CYS A 166 -14.07 -9.90 -10.54
N ARG A 167 -13.11 -10.59 -9.94
CA ARG A 167 -13.23 -11.98 -9.46
C ARG A 167 -12.28 -12.22 -8.29
N ARG A 168 -12.52 -13.31 -7.56
CA ARG A 168 -11.60 -13.72 -6.49
C ARG A 168 -10.26 -14.17 -7.06
N ASN A 169 -9.18 -13.83 -6.36
CA ASN A 169 -7.80 -14.22 -6.68
C ASN A 169 -7.42 -13.92 -8.15
N ALA A 170 -7.85 -12.78 -8.69
CA ALA A 170 -7.43 -12.37 -10.04
C ALA A 170 -5.92 -12.13 -10.03
N SER A 171 -5.22 -12.62 -11.05
CA SER A 171 -3.76 -12.54 -11.09
C SER A 171 -3.22 -12.02 -12.42
N ALA A 172 -2.03 -11.42 -12.35
CA ALA A 172 -1.27 -10.97 -13.52
C ALA A 172 0.22 -11.29 -13.31
N ALA A 173 0.87 -11.75 -14.37
CA ALA A 173 2.31 -12.05 -14.34
C ALA A 173 3.10 -10.76 -14.04
N THR A 174 4.11 -10.88 -13.18
CA THR A 174 4.98 -9.76 -12.81
C THR A 174 6.02 -9.52 -13.90
N ARG A 175 6.09 -8.28 -14.39
CA ARG A 175 7.03 -7.85 -15.43
C ARG A 175 7.64 -6.51 -15.05
N MET A 176 8.97 -6.43 -15.04
CA MET A 176 9.69 -5.19 -14.75
C MET A 176 9.30 -4.10 -15.76
N GLY A 177 9.12 -2.86 -15.29
CA GLY A 177 8.76 -1.70 -16.10
C GLY A 177 7.30 -1.67 -16.56
N HIS A 178 6.50 -2.70 -16.27
CA HIS A 178 5.08 -2.71 -16.62
C HIS A 178 4.25 -1.88 -15.63
N VAL A 179 3.20 -1.26 -16.18
CA VAL A 179 2.18 -0.55 -15.41
C VAL A 179 0.93 -1.41 -15.31
N TYR A 180 0.38 -1.50 -14.12
CA TYR A 180 -0.82 -2.28 -13.82
C TYR A 180 -1.91 -1.37 -13.26
N LEU A 181 -3.16 -1.72 -13.56
CA LEU A 181 -4.33 -1.21 -12.89
C LEU A 181 -4.96 -2.29 -12.04
N VAL A 182 -5.45 -1.88 -10.87
CA VAL A 182 -6.19 -2.73 -9.94
C VAL A 182 -7.51 -2.06 -9.63
N ARG A 183 -8.57 -2.85 -9.61
CA ARG A 183 -9.86 -2.51 -9.01
C ARG A 183 -10.22 -3.58 -8.00
N LEU A 184 -10.64 -3.17 -6.81
CA LEU A 184 -11.19 -4.03 -5.77
C LEU A 184 -12.60 -3.56 -5.41
N ILE A 185 -13.48 -4.52 -5.21
CA ILE A 185 -14.84 -4.32 -4.68
C ILE A 185 -15.07 -5.32 -3.55
N ASP A 186 -16.02 -5.04 -2.67
CA ASP A 186 -16.44 -5.98 -1.62
C ASP A 186 -17.88 -6.42 -1.86
N ARG A 187 -18.12 -7.73 -1.95
CA ARG A 187 -19.47 -8.28 -2.15
C ARG A 187 -20.37 -8.15 -0.91
N HIS A 188 -19.79 -7.83 0.25
CA HIS A 188 -20.48 -7.62 1.51
C HIS A 188 -20.59 -6.13 1.87
N ASP A 189 -19.86 -5.25 1.18
CA ASP A 189 -19.93 -3.80 1.31
C ASP A 189 -19.91 -3.14 -0.07
N GLU A 190 -21.10 -2.84 -0.60
CA GLU A 190 -21.28 -2.20 -1.91
C GLU A 190 -20.69 -0.78 -1.97
N SER A 191 -20.40 -0.16 -0.82
CA SER A 191 -19.74 1.15 -0.77
C SER A 191 -18.23 1.06 -0.94
N PHE A 192 -17.65 -0.13 -0.76
CA PHE A 192 -16.23 -0.35 -0.93
C PHE A 192 -15.86 -0.46 -2.42
N GLU A 193 -15.08 0.51 -2.89
CA GLU A 193 -14.37 0.45 -4.15
C GLU A 193 -12.99 1.04 -3.95
N LEU A 194 -11.96 0.30 -4.35
CA LEU A 194 -10.58 0.79 -4.40
C LEU A 194 -10.07 0.65 -5.83
N VAL A 195 -9.53 1.73 -6.37
CA VAL A 195 -8.82 1.68 -7.65
C VAL A 195 -7.42 2.20 -7.46
N ALA A 196 -6.43 1.43 -7.90
CA ALA A 196 -5.03 1.80 -7.81
C ALA A 196 -4.31 1.54 -9.13
N LYS A 197 -3.21 2.24 -9.32
CA LYS A 197 -2.20 1.91 -10.34
C LYS A 197 -0.88 1.60 -9.66
N PHE A 198 -0.09 0.75 -10.27
CA PHE A 198 1.29 0.55 -9.84
C PHE A 198 2.21 0.22 -11.02
N MET A 199 3.50 0.49 -10.86
CA MET A 199 4.56 0.12 -11.78
C MET A 199 5.58 -0.74 -11.05
N VAL A 200 6.02 -1.82 -11.69
CA VAL A 200 7.10 -2.66 -11.17
C VAL A 200 8.43 -1.99 -11.50
N VAL A 201 9.15 -1.52 -10.49
CA VAL A 201 10.43 -0.80 -10.67
C VAL A 201 11.65 -1.69 -10.46
N GLU A 202 11.51 -2.79 -9.70
CA GLU A 202 12.53 -3.83 -9.55
C GLU A 202 11.81 -5.18 -9.43
N HIS A 203 12.38 -6.24 -10.01
CA HIS A 203 11.85 -7.60 -9.90
C HIS A 203 13.01 -8.60 -9.82
N ARG A 204 12.95 -9.47 -8.82
CA ARG A 204 13.78 -10.67 -8.69
C ARG A 204 12.86 -11.87 -8.75
N ASP A 205 13.04 -12.67 -9.79
CA ASP A 205 12.12 -13.75 -10.12
C ASP A 205 11.93 -14.72 -8.95
N GLY A 206 10.68 -14.98 -8.59
CA GLY A 206 10.31 -15.81 -7.44
C GLY A 206 10.65 -15.26 -6.05
N GLU A 207 11.41 -14.16 -5.94
CA GLU A 207 11.90 -13.65 -4.64
C GLU A 207 11.17 -12.38 -4.20
N SER A 208 11.21 -11.33 -5.02
CA SER A 208 10.70 -10.01 -4.62
C SER A 208 10.30 -9.13 -5.80
N ALA A 209 9.34 -8.24 -5.58
CA ALA A 209 8.96 -7.19 -6.52
C ALA A 209 8.81 -5.85 -5.81
N THR A 210 9.46 -4.81 -6.32
CA THR A 210 9.34 -3.44 -5.83
C THR A 210 8.38 -2.66 -6.71
N LEU A 211 7.37 -2.04 -6.09
CA LEU A 211 6.26 -1.36 -6.78
C LEU A 211 6.25 0.12 -6.40
N ARG A 212 6.22 1.01 -7.40
CA ARG A 212 5.72 2.39 -7.21
C ARG A 212 4.22 2.33 -7.40
N TRP A 213 3.42 2.76 -6.43
CA TRP A 213 1.97 2.65 -6.49
C TRP A 213 1.29 3.96 -6.09
N GLN A 214 0.05 4.11 -6.54
CA GLN A 214 -0.79 5.26 -6.24
C GLN A 214 -2.26 4.82 -6.28
N GLN A 215 -3.01 5.14 -5.23
CA GLN A 215 -4.46 5.05 -5.21
C GLN A 215 -5.06 6.14 -6.10
N LEU A 216 -6.07 5.77 -6.87
CA LEU A 216 -6.80 6.63 -7.80
C LEU A 216 -8.23 6.90 -7.33
N ARG A 217 -8.80 5.99 -6.54
CA ARG A 217 -10.11 6.10 -5.89
C ARG A 217 -10.13 5.22 -4.66
#